data_AF-A0A4Q2IVE6-F1
#
_entry.id   AF-A0A4Q2IVE6-F1
#
_cell.length_a   1.000
_cell.length_b   1.000
_cell.length_c   1.000
_cell.angle_alpha   90.00
_cell.angle_beta   90.00
_cell.angle_gamma   90.00
#
_symmetry.space_group_name_H-M   'P 1'
#
loop_
_entity.id
_entity.type
_entity.pdbx_description
1 polymer ?
#
loop_
_entity_poly.entity_id
_entity_poly.type
_entity_poly.pdbx_seq_one_letter_code
_entity_poly.pdbx_strand_id
1 'polypeptide(L)'
;MLLFVALLLAIPTYGLSFLPVIGALALRAWTDRAVPERQPAPTPRAAEGSPQRSVAKPVAALPSWAKDASGVERFKSDLLVALPSRGVPGPFVAEIFSAEETARLCLASARTAEENGRDFYRQCFAAADFIVRRWNGLHPAEQRRFTDRYC
;
A
#
# COMPACT_ATOMS: atom_id res chain seq x y z
N MET A 1 -6.21 -19.73 48.54
CA MET A 1 -7.36 -19.60 47.63
C MET A 1 -7.39 -18.24 46.93
N LEU A 2 -7.36 -17.11 47.65
CA LEU A 2 -7.39 -15.76 47.04
C LEU A 2 -6.17 -15.43 46.14
N LEU A 3 -4.99 -15.94 46.46
CA LEU A 3 -3.76 -15.74 45.67
C LEU A 3 -3.81 -16.38 44.27
N PHE A 4 -4.48 -17.53 44.12
CA PHE A 4 -4.65 -18.19 42.82
C PHE A 4 -5.68 -17.48 41.93
N VAL A 5 -6.71 -16.89 42.55
CA VAL A 5 -7.72 -16.08 41.85
C VAL A 5 -7.09 -14.79 41.33
N ALA A 6 -6.23 -14.14 42.13
CA ALA A 6 -5.48 -12.96 41.70
C ALA A 6 -4.50 -13.27 40.56
N LEU A 7 -3.85 -14.44 40.57
CA LEU A 7 -2.92 -14.86 39.52
C LEU A 7 -3.65 -15.18 38.19
N LEU A 8 -4.87 -15.74 38.25
CA LEU A 8 -5.70 -15.98 37.06
C LEU A 8 -6.25 -14.68 36.45
N LEU A 9 -6.55 -13.67 37.29
CA LEU A 9 -6.94 -12.33 36.83
C LEU A 9 -5.75 -11.49 36.35
N ALA A 10 -4.52 -11.85 36.74
CA ALA A 10 -3.28 -11.22 36.29
C ALA A 10 -2.75 -11.82 34.98
N ILE A 11 -3.43 -12.82 34.39
CA ILE A 11 -3.10 -13.27 33.04
C ILE A 11 -3.36 -12.09 32.10
N PRO A 12 -2.36 -11.66 31.32
CA PRO A 12 -2.52 -10.56 30.39
C PRO A 12 -3.61 -10.95 29.38
N THR A 13 -4.80 -10.37 29.56
CA THR A 13 -5.91 -10.37 28.60
C THR A 13 -5.52 -9.74 27.25
N TYR A 14 -4.28 -9.29 27.12
CA TYR A 14 -3.61 -8.87 25.89
C TYR A 14 -3.40 -10.01 24.87
N GLY A 15 -3.58 -11.29 25.24
CA GLY A 15 -3.51 -12.42 24.31
C GLY A 15 -4.82 -12.75 23.57
N LEU A 16 -5.97 -12.36 24.11
CA LEU A 16 -7.30 -12.69 23.53
C LEU A 16 -7.66 -11.83 22.32
N SER A 17 -7.04 -10.65 22.18
CA SER A 17 -7.19 -9.75 21.03
C SER A 17 -6.54 -10.28 19.74
N PHE A 18 -5.70 -11.31 19.82
CA PHE A 18 -5.13 -11.97 18.64
C PHE A 18 -6.01 -13.08 18.06
N LEU A 19 -6.97 -13.60 18.83
CA LEU A 19 -7.92 -14.61 18.35
C LEU A 19 -8.73 -14.17 17.11
N PRO A 20 -9.27 -12.95 17.03
CA PRO A 20 -9.97 -12.52 15.81
C PRO A 20 -9.02 -12.36 14.62
N VAL A 21 -7.75 -12.01 14.84
CA VAL A 21 -6.75 -11.85 13.77
C VAL A 21 -6.31 -13.21 13.23
N ILE A 22 -6.03 -14.17 14.10
CA ILE A 22 -5.70 -15.55 13.72
C ILE A 22 -6.91 -16.22 13.07
N GLY A 23 -8.12 -16.00 13.60
CA GLY A 23 -9.37 -16.47 13.00
C GLY A 23 -9.59 -15.90 11.60
N ALA A 24 -9.38 -14.61 11.39
CA ALA A 24 -9.51 -13.98 10.07
C ALA A 24 -8.47 -14.49 9.07
N LEU A 25 -7.23 -14.72 9.50
CA LEU A 25 -6.18 -15.30 8.66
C LEU A 25 -6.48 -16.75 8.28
N ALA A 26 -6.97 -17.55 9.22
CA ALA A 26 -7.38 -18.94 8.96
C ALA A 26 -8.59 -19.00 8.02
N LEU A 27 -9.60 -18.14 8.22
CA LEU A 27 -10.78 -18.06 7.36
C LEU A 27 -10.39 -17.69 5.91
N ARG A 28 -9.48 -16.72 5.76
CA ARG A 28 -8.99 -16.25 4.46
C ARG A 28 -8.18 -17.33 3.72
N ALA A 29 -7.31 -18.04 4.43
CA ALA A 29 -6.56 -19.16 3.85
C ALA A 29 -7.46 -20.33 3.44
N TRP A 30 -8.60 -20.52 4.11
CA TRP A 30 -9.59 -21.53 3.76
C TRP A 30 -10.42 -21.12 2.52
N THR A 31 -10.82 -19.85 2.42
CA THR A 31 -11.54 -19.34 1.24
C THR A 31 -10.68 -19.28 -0.03
N ASP A 32 -9.38 -18.98 0.09
CA ASP A 32 -8.46 -18.97 -1.06
C ASP A 32 -8.20 -20.37 -1.63
N ARG A 33 -8.39 -21.43 -0.83
CA ARG A 33 -8.32 -22.82 -1.30
C ARG A 33 -9.61 -23.32 -1.96
N ALA A 34 -10.73 -22.62 -1.78
CA ALA A 34 -12.05 -23.05 -2.21
C ALA A 34 -12.47 -22.49 -3.59
N VAL A 35 -11.59 -21.80 -4.31
CA VAL A 35 -11.84 -21.37 -5.69
C VAL A 35 -11.06 -22.25 -6.68
N PRO A 36 -11.61 -23.40 -7.11
CA PRO A 36 -11.17 -24.05 -8.32
C PRO A 36 -11.79 -23.39 -9.56
N GLU A 37 -11.06 -23.47 -10.68
CA GLU A 37 -11.45 -23.11 -12.06
C GLU A 37 -11.50 -21.61 -12.40
N ARG A 38 -10.99 -21.14 -13.54
CA ARG A 38 -10.82 -21.78 -14.86
C ARG A 38 -9.74 -21.05 -15.66
N GLN A 39 -8.76 -21.77 -16.17
CA GLN A 39 -7.91 -21.34 -17.28
C GLN A 39 -8.70 -21.52 -18.59
N PRO A 40 -8.84 -20.49 -19.45
CA PRO A 40 -9.11 -20.72 -20.86
C PRO A 40 -7.77 -20.85 -21.62
N ALA A 41 -7.74 -21.83 -22.52
CA ALA A 41 -6.62 -22.16 -23.40
C ALA A 41 -6.18 -20.99 -24.30
N PRO A 42 -4.91 -20.95 -24.76
CA PRO A 42 -4.41 -19.91 -25.64
C PRO A 42 -4.77 -20.21 -27.11
N THR A 43 -5.51 -19.32 -27.76
CA THR A 43 -5.70 -19.34 -29.22
C THR A 43 -4.70 -18.37 -29.87
N PRO A 44 -3.88 -18.80 -30.85
CA PRO A 44 -2.92 -17.91 -31.50
C PRO A 44 -3.53 -17.32 -32.78
N ARG A 45 -3.68 -16.00 -32.86
CA ARG A 45 -3.82 -15.21 -34.11
C ARG A 45 -3.34 -13.80 -33.80
N ALA A 46 -2.20 -13.37 -34.33
CA ALA A 46 -1.92 -12.96 -35.72
C ALA A 46 -1.69 -11.45 -35.68
N ALA A 47 -0.55 -11.04 -36.20
CA ALA A 47 -0.06 -9.67 -36.16
C ALA A 47 -0.96 -8.74 -36.97
N GLU A 48 -1.43 -7.66 -36.33
CA GLU A 48 -1.72 -6.41 -37.01
C GLU A 48 -1.15 -5.27 -36.19
N GLY A 49 -0.17 -4.58 -36.78
CA GLY A 49 0.39 -3.38 -36.23
C GLY A 49 -0.63 -2.25 -36.27
N SER A 50 -0.73 -1.53 -35.17
CA SER A 50 -1.06 -0.12 -35.16
C SER A 50 -0.39 0.49 -33.93
N PRO A 51 0.39 1.58 -34.08
CA PRO A 51 0.95 2.28 -32.94
C PRO A 51 -0.21 3.01 -32.28
N GLN A 52 -0.82 2.37 -31.29
CA GLN A 52 -1.79 3.01 -30.42
C GLN A 52 -1.03 4.00 -29.57
N ARG A 53 -0.89 5.22 -30.13
CA ARG A 53 -0.50 6.44 -29.45
C ARG A 53 -1.39 6.51 -28.22
N SER A 54 -0.83 6.10 -27.08
CA SER A 54 -1.50 6.16 -25.78
C SER A 54 -1.86 7.63 -25.58
N VAL A 55 -3.13 7.95 -25.82
CA VAL A 55 -3.73 9.22 -25.45
C VAL A 55 -3.37 9.41 -23.99
N ALA A 56 -2.53 10.40 -23.71
CA ALA A 56 -2.20 10.79 -22.35
C ALA A 56 -3.52 11.13 -21.68
N LYS A 57 -4.05 10.18 -20.91
CA LYS A 57 -5.28 10.33 -20.16
C LYS A 57 -5.08 11.55 -19.27
N PRO A 58 -5.97 12.56 -19.31
CA PRO A 58 -5.82 13.76 -18.50
C PRO A 58 -5.61 13.33 -17.05
N VAL A 59 -4.70 14.03 -16.37
CA VAL A 59 -4.36 13.90 -14.95
C VAL A 59 -5.51 13.27 -14.18
N ALA A 60 -5.30 11.99 -13.82
CA ALA A 60 -6.38 11.09 -13.45
C ALA A 60 -7.18 11.64 -12.26
N ALA A 61 -8.51 11.52 -12.35
CA ALA A 61 -9.43 11.74 -11.25
C ALA A 61 -8.89 11.10 -9.96
N LEU A 62 -9.09 11.76 -8.82
CA LEU A 62 -8.65 11.23 -7.53
C LEU A 62 -9.17 9.78 -7.30
N PRO A 63 -8.43 8.94 -6.56
CA PRO A 63 -8.94 7.64 -6.13
C PRO A 63 -10.31 7.77 -5.46
N SER A 64 -11.17 6.75 -5.56
CA SER A 64 -12.56 6.87 -5.07
C SER A 64 -12.67 7.18 -3.57
N TRP A 65 -11.67 6.77 -2.78
CA TRP A 65 -11.54 7.03 -1.34
C TRP A 65 -10.89 8.39 -1.01
N ALA A 66 -10.29 9.08 -1.98
CA ALA A 66 -9.64 10.37 -1.76
C ALA A 66 -10.61 11.56 -1.85
N LYS A 67 -11.92 11.30 -1.67
CA LYS A 67 -12.99 12.30 -1.67
C LYS A 67 -13.12 13.02 -0.34
N ASP A 68 -12.65 12.40 0.74
CA ASP A 68 -12.66 12.96 2.08
C ASP A 68 -11.25 12.94 2.70
N ALA A 69 -11.08 13.75 3.75
CA ALA A 69 -9.82 13.84 4.47
C ALA A 69 -9.45 12.50 5.14
N SER A 70 -10.42 11.74 5.62
CA SER A 70 -10.18 10.46 6.30
C SER A 70 -9.53 9.40 5.40
N GLY A 71 -9.95 9.28 4.14
CA GLY A 71 -9.38 8.35 3.18
C GLY A 71 -7.95 8.73 2.82
N VAL A 72 -7.69 10.02 2.65
CA VAL A 72 -6.35 10.55 2.40
C VAL A 72 -5.42 10.33 3.60
N GLU A 73 -5.88 10.60 4.81
CA GLU A 73 -5.08 10.40 6.03
C GLU A 73 -4.82 8.91 6.30
N ARG A 74 -5.80 8.03 6.05
CA ARG A 74 -5.59 6.58 6.10
C ARG A 74 -4.51 6.14 5.12
N PHE A 75 -4.57 6.61 3.88
CA PHE A 75 -3.58 6.30 2.86
C PHE A 75 -2.17 6.78 3.23
N LYS A 76 -2.05 8.02 3.72
CA LYS A 76 -0.78 8.56 4.23
C LYS A 76 -0.23 7.72 5.38
N SER A 77 -1.10 7.36 6.34
CA SER A 77 -0.72 6.55 7.51
C SER A 77 -0.17 5.19 7.10
N ASP A 78 -0.88 4.49 6.19
CA ASP A 78 -0.43 3.18 5.69
C ASP A 78 0.91 3.28 4.96
N LEU A 79 1.14 4.35 4.20
CA LEU A 79 2.41 4.60 3.51
C LEU A 79 3.55 4.94 4.48
N LEU A 80 3.30 5.76 5.50
CA LEU A 80 4.29 6.09 6.54
C LEU A 80 4.76 4.85 7.31
N VAL A 81 3.87 3.86 7.48
CA VAL A 81 4.24 2.57 8.11
C VAL A 81 4.97 1.65 7.12
N ALA A 82 4.53 1.58 5.87
CA ALA A 82 5.06 0.62 4.90
C ALA A 82 6.43 1.01 4.32
N LEU A 83 6.69 2.29 4.09
CA LEU A 83 7.87 2.77 3.38
C LEU A 83 9.20 2.62 4.13
N PRO A 84 9.28 2.81 5.46
CA PRO A 84 10.51 2.54 6.22
C PRO A 84 10.99 1.11 6.08
N SER A 85 10.08 0.13 6.07
CA SER A 85 10.43 -1.29 5.86
C SER A 85 11.02 -1.57 4.47
N ARG A 86 10.91 -0.62 3.55
CA ARG A 86 11.42 -0.66 2.18
C ARG A 86 12.65 0.22 1.99
N GLY A 87 13.28 0.68 3.07
CA GLY A 87 14.51 1.46 3.04
C GLY A 87 14.32 2.94 2.69
N VAL A 88 13.08 3.45 2.74
CA VAL A 88 12.80 4.87 2.49
C VAL A 88 12.71 5.61 3.84
N PRO A 89 13.53 6.66 4.08
CA PRO A 89 13.48 7.41 5.32
C PRO A 89 12.13 8.11 5.54
N GLY A 90 11.57 8.02 6.75
CA GLY A 90 10.33 8.71 7.13
C GLY A 90 10.29 10.21 6.78
N PRO A 91 11.38 10.99 6.98
CA PRO A 91 11.44 12.39 6.57
C PRO A 91 11.23 12.61 5.07
N PHE A 92 11.77 11.72 4.23
CA PHE A 92 11.54 11.78 2.79
C PHE A 92 10.07 11.51 2.46
N VAL A 93 9.46 10.53 3.14
CA VAL A 93 8.01 10.24 2.97
C VAL A 93 7.16 11.45 3.38
N ALA A 94 7.49 12.13 4.47
CA ALA A 94 6.79 13.34 4.88
C ALA A 94 6.92 14.47 3.83
N GLU A 95 8.12 14.65 3.26
CA GLU A 95 8.36 15.65 2.23
C GLU A 95 7.53 15.40 0.95
N ILE A 96 7.41 14.14 0.53
CA ILE A 96 6.56 13.72 -0.60
C ILE A 96 5.12 14.23 -0.46
N PHE A 97 4.56 14.21 0.76
CA PHE A 97 3.20 14.68 1.02
C PHE A 97 3.11 16.20 1.26
N SER A 98 4.23 16.87 1.54
CA SER A 98 4.29 18.33 1.62
C SER A 98 4.41 18.99 0.23
N ALA A 99 4.99 18.28 -0.74
CA ALA A 99 5.13 18.74 -2.11
C ALA A 99 3.87 18.37 -2.93
N GLU A 100 3.03 19.38 -3.23
CA GLU A 100 1.75 19.22 -3.92
C GLU A 100 1.84 18.34 -5.19
N GLU A 101 2.82 18.61 -6.06
CA GLU A 101 2.99 17.87 -7.30
C GLU A 101 3.35 16.39 -7.06
N THR A 102 4.16 16.11 -6.05
CA THR A 102 4.58 14.73 -5.78
C THR A 102 3.48 13.93 -5.08
N ALA A 103 2.72 14.59 -4.20
CA ALA A 103 1.49 14.03 -3.62
C ALA A 103 0.47 13.71 -4.72
N ARG A 104 0.29 14.61 -5.70
CA ARG A 104 -0.60 14.40 -6.85
C ARG A 104 -0.20 13.18 -7.68
N LEU A 105 1.09 13.01 -7.96
CA LEU A 105 1.60 11.84 -8.69
C LEU A 105 1.44 10.53 -7.90
N CYS A 106 1.60 10.59 -6.58
CA CYS A 106 1.37 9.45 -5.69
C CYS A 106 -0.11 9.01 -5.73
N LEU A 107 -1.03 9.96 -5.65
CA LEU A 107 -2.48 9.71 -5.78
C LEU A 107 -2.85 9.23 -7.19
N ALA A 108 -2.19 9.73 -8.24
CA ALA A 108 -2.38 9.24 -9.60
C ALA A 108 -1.95 7.76 -9.74
N SER A 109 -0.84 7.35 -9.11
CA SER A 109 -0.42 5.94 -9.09
C SER A 109 -1.47 5.05 -8.42
N ALA A 110 -2.00 5.48 -7.26
CA ALA A 110 -3.07 4.77 -6.57
C ALA A 110 -4.35 4.70 -7.41
N ARG A 111 -4.69 5.78 -8.12
CA ARG A 111 -5.83 5.81 -9.04
C ARG A 111 -5.65 4.82 -10.19
N THR A 112 -4.48 4.77 -10.81
CA THR A 112 -4.21 3.81 -11.88
C THR A 112 -4.36 2.37 -11.38
N ALA A 113 -3.92 2.07 -10.17
CA ALA A 113 -4.17 0.77 -9.56
C ALA A 113 -5.68 0.51 -9.34
N GLU A 114 -6.42 1.50 -8.87
CA GLU A 114 -7.88 1.39 -8.70
C GLU A 114 -8.61 1.12 -10.03
N GLU A 115 -8.25 1.84 -11.10
CA GLU A 115 -8.83 1.64 -12.44
C GLU A 115 -8.55 0.23 -12.99
N ASN A 116 -7.46 -0.40 -12.52
CA ASN A 116 -7.14 -1.80 -12.82
C ASN A 116 -7.86 -2.80 -11.89
N GLY A 117 -8.86 -2.35 -11.13
CA GLY A 117 -9.64 -3.19 -10.21
C GLY A 117 -8.87 -3.64 -8.97
N ARG A 118 -7.78 -2.96 -8.61
CA ARG A 118 -6.98 -3.32 -7.43
C ARG A 118 -7.66 -2.83 -6.16
N ASP A 119 -7.60 -3.63 -5.11
CA ASP A 119 -8.06 -3.26 -3.77
C ASP A 119 -7.22 -2.11 -3.18
N PHE A 120 -7.73 -1.48 -2.12
CA PHE A 120 -7.08 -0.35 -1.45
C PHE A 120 -5.64 -0.64 -1.03
N TYR A 121 -5.36 -1.83 -0.47
CA TYR A 121 -4.00 -2.19 -0.06
C TYR A 121 -3.05 -2.26 -1.26
N ARG A 122 -3.50 -2.85 -2.36
CA ARG A 122 -2.75 -2.92 -3.62
C ARG A 122 -2.56 -1.54 -4.26
N GLN A 123 -3.48 -0.61 -4.04
CA GLN A 123 -3.30 0.80 -4.43
C GLN A 123 -2.21 1.48 -3.57
N CYS A 124 -2.20 1.25 -2.25
CA CYS A 124 -1.11 1.69 -1.37
C CYS A 124 0.24 1.10 -1.81
N PHE A 125 0.30 -0.17 -2.21
CA PHE A 125 1.52 -0.77 -2.74
C PHE A 125 2.00 -0.10 -4.03
N ALA A 126 1.10 0.22 -4.97
CA ALA A 126 1.47 0.91 -6.20
C ALA A 126 2.03 2.32 -5.94
N ALA A 127 1.45 3.04 -4.97
CA ALA A 127 1.96 4.30 -4.49
C ALA A 127 3.31 4.17 -3.78
N ALA A 128 3.46 3.16 -2.92
CA ALA A 128 4.72 2.89 -2.24
C ALA A 128 5.85 2.56 -3.22
N ASP A 129 5.58 1.74 -4.24
CA ASP A 129 6.54 1.42 -5.30
C ASP A 129 6.95 2.67 -6.09
N PHE A 130 6.03 3.59 -6.33
CA PHE A 130 6.33 4.89 -6.93
C PHE A 130 7.30 5.70 -6.06
N ILE A 131 7.04 5.78 -4.75
CA ILE A 131 7.90 6.52 -3.81
C ILE A 131 9.29 5.87 -3.71
N VAL A 132 9.37 4.54 -3.64
CA VAL A 132 10.64 3.80 -3.62
C VAL A 132 11.45 4.06 -4.90
N ARG A 133 10.82 4.02 -6.07
CA ARG A 133 11.50 4.36 -7.33
C ARG A 133 12.01 5.79 -7.33
N ARG A 134 11.23 6.73 -6.78
CA ARG A 134 11.65 8.13 -6.67
C ARG A 134 12.85 8.29 -5.74
N TRP A 135 12.80 7.64 -4.56
CA TRP A 135 13.90 7.61 -3.60
C TRP A 135 15.18 7.06 -4.23
N ASN A 136 15.10 5.88 -4.86
CA ASN A 136 16.24 5.23 -5.50
C ASN A 136 16.77 5.99 -6.73
N GLY A 137 15.95 6.85 -7.33
CA GLY A 137 16.34 7.71 -8.46
C GLY A 137 17.00 9.02 -8.04
N LEU A 138 16.99 9.39 -6.75
CA LEU A 138 17.66 10.59 -6.27
C LEU A 138 19.18 10.45 -6.37
N HIS A 139 19.86 11.58 -6.53
CA HIS A 139 21.32 11.61 -6.43
C HIS A 139 21.75 11.25 -4.99
N PRO A 140 22.84 10.50 -4.77
CA PRO A 140 23.28 10.11 -3.41
C PRO A 140 23.47 11.29 -2.46
N ALA A 141 23.89 12.46 -2.96
CA ALA A 141 24.02 13.67 -2.16
C ALA A 141 22.67 14.20 -1.62
N GLU A 142 21.58 13.98 -2.35
CA GLU A 142 20.23 14.35 -1.93
C GLU A 142 19.69 13.33 -0.93
N GLN A 143 19.91 12.03 -1.17
CA GLN A 143 19.54 10.97 -0.23
C GLN A 143 20.16 11.21 1.16
N ARG A 144 21.43 11.64 1.21
CA ARG A 144 22.12 11.99 2.47
C ARG A 144 21.42 13.08 3.27
N ARG A 145 20.78 14.05 2.62
CA ARG A 145 20.03 15.12 3.32
C ARG A 145 18.88 14.59 4.16
N PHE A 146 18.32 13.44 3.76
CA PHE A 146 17.20 12.79 4.45
C PHE A 146 17.64 11.79 5.51
N THR A 147 18.86 11.25 5.40
CA THR A 147 19.43 10.35 6.40
C THR A 147 20.14 11.11 7.52
N ASP A 148 20.89 12.16 7.17
CA ASP A 148 21.79 12.83 8.12
C ASP A 148 21.06 13.82 9.04
N ARG A 149 19.89 14.33 8.62
CA ARG A 149 19.08 15.25 9.43
C ARG A 149 18.44 14.62 10.67
N TYR A 150 18.51 13.30 10.83
CA TYR A 150 17.79 12.55 11.86
C TYR A 150 18.62 11.43 12.51
N CYS A 151 19.95 11.50 12.42
CA CYS A 151 20.87 10.73 13.26
C CYS A 151 21.24 11.51 14.53
#